data_AF-A0A823J162-F1
#
_entry.id   AF-A0A823J162-F1
#
_cell.length_a   1.000
_cell.length_b   1.000
_cell.length_c   1.000
_cell.angle_alpha   90.00
_cell.angle_beta   90.00
_cell.angle_gamma   90.00
#
_symmetry.space_group_name_H-M   'P 1'
#
loop_
_entity.id
_entity.type
_entity.pdbx_description
1 polymer ?
#
loop_
_entity_poly.entity_id
_entity_poly.type
_entity_poly.pdbx_seq_one_letter_code
_entity_poly.pdbx_strand_id
1 'polypeptide(L)'
;MYKTEGRTLRQNKMIHALISDIVKHTYNDFEATKPSSFSNDCQVVKETLKIAYAAEANLPADFSTAKMSKLQARDFISSIIEFCFQFDIPLSSPGLQMTDDINRYLFLCIKYRKCAVTGRRGEIHHVDSVGAGRDRRNYDHSKSRLICLSREMHTKAHQIGWETFKRQYHVDGVYLSPKAVKELNI
;
A
#
# COMPACT_ATOMS: atom_id res chain seq x y z
N MET A 1 -15.10 -19.60 -23.11
CA MET A 1 -14.00 -19.30 -22.16
C MET A 1 -13.27 -18.07 -22.65
N TYR A 2 -13.29 -16.97 -21.91
CA TYR A 2 -12.51 -15.77 -22.25
C TYR A 2 -11.05 -15.98 -21.81
N LYS A 3 -10.09 -15.44 -22.57
CA LYS A 3 -8.69 -15.43 -22.14
C LYS A 3 -8.57 -14.50 -20.92
N THR A 4 -8.14 -15.03 -19.79
CA THR A 4 -7.68 -14.19 -18.69
C THR A 4 -6.45 -13.44 -19.16
N GLU A 5 -6.52 -12.11 -19.19
CA GLU A 5 -5.39 -11.31 -19.62
C GLU A 5 -4.24 -11.46 -18.62
N GLY A 6 -3.03 -11.65 -19.16
CA GLY A 6 -1.82 -11.66 -18.36
C GLY A 6 -1.55 -10.30 -17.72
N ARG A 7 -0.70 -10.30 -16.71
CA ARG A 7 -0.17 -9.10 -16.06
C ARG A 7 0.25 -8.03 -17.07
N THR A 8 -0.08 -6.76 -16.79
CA THR A 8 0.27 -5.62 -17.65
C THR A 8 1.73 -5.20 -17.53
N LEU A 9 2.22 -4.43 -18.50
CA LEU A 9 3.55 -3.78 -18.42
C LEU A 9 3.66 -2.86 -17.19
N ARG A 10 2.59 -2.13 -16.84
CA ARG A 10 2.55 -1.28 -15.64
C ARG A 10 2.76 -2.12 -14.38
N GLN A 11 2.02 -3.22 -14.24
CA GLN A 11 2.15 -4.14 -13.11
C GLN A 11 3.54 -4.75 -13.02
N ASN A 12 4.15 -5.13 -14.16
CA ASN A 12 5.52 -5.60 -14.16
C ASN A 12 6.49 -4.53 -13.64
N LYS A 13 6.37 -3.29 -14.11
CA LYS A 13 7.20 -2.17 -13.63
C LYS A 13 7.03 -1.93 -12.13
N MET A 14 5.80 -1.95 -11.61
CA MET A 14 5.52 -1.80 -10.17
C MET A 14 6.20 -2.88 -9.34
N ILE A 15 6.08 -4.15 -9.73
CA ILE A 15 6.73 -5.28 -9.03
C ILE A 15 8.25 -5.08 -8.97
N HIS A 16 8.88 -4.74 -10.10
CA HIS A 16 10.32 -4.53 -10.15
C HIS A 16 10.78 -3.30 -9.34
N ALA A 17 10.01 -2.21 -9.35
CA ALA A 17 10.30 -1.02 -8.56
C ALA A 17 10.25 -1.34 -7.05
N LEU A 18 9.21 -2.02 -6.58
CA LEU A 18 9.06 -2.39 -5.17
C LEU A 18 10.16 -3.37 -4.71
N ILE A 19 10.52 -4.34 -5.54
CA ILE A 19 11.66 -5.23 -5.25
C ILE A 19 12.96 -4.44 -5.16
N SER A 20 13.17 -3.48 -6.07
CA SER A 20 14.33 -2.59 -6.04
C SER A 20 14.39 -1.79 -4.73
N ASP A 21 13.26 -1.28 -4.24
CA ASP A 21 13.17 -0.56 -2.97
C ASP A 21 13.56 -1.46 -1.79
N ILE A 22 13.07 -2.70 -1.75
CA ILE A 22 13.44 -3.69 -0.71
C ILE A 22 14.94 -3.96 -0.74
N VAL A 23 15.48 -4.28 -1.90
CA VAL A 23 16.90 -4.63 -2.05
C VAL A 23 17.79 -3.45 -1.67
N LYS A 24 17.47 -2.24 -2.15
CA LYS A 24 18.19 -1.02 -1.76
C LYS A 24 18.15 -0.77 -0.26
N HIS A 25 17.04 -1.06 0.40
CA HIS A 25 16.92 -0.90 1.85
C HIS A 25 17.75 -1.92 2.63
N THR A 26 17.96 -3.13 2.08
CA THR A 26 18.83 -4.14 2.70
C THR A 26 20.32 -3.87 2.51
N TYR A 27 20.68 -3.10 1.47
CA TYR A 27 22.04 -2.61 1.29
C TYR A 27 22.21 -1.31 2.08
N ASN A 28 22.88 -1.36 3.23
CA ASN A 28 23.38 -0.13 3.84
C ASN A 28 24.25 0.60 2.80
N ASP A 29 23.99 1.89 2.57
CA ASP A 29 24.58 2.78 1.55
C ASP A 29 26.14 2.83 1.48
N PHE A 30 26.85 2.02 2.27
CA PHE A 30 28.30 2.04 2.42
C PHE A 30 29.08 1.06 1.53
N GLU A 31 28.45 0.03 0.97
CA GLU A 31 29.15 -0.83 0.00
C GLU A 31 28.58 -0.61 -1.40
N ALA A 32 29.40 -0.07 -2.28
CA ALA A 32 29.12 0.03 -3.70
C ALA A 32 28.94 -1.37 -4.29
N THR A 33 27.75 -1.94 -4.15
CA THR A 33 27.44 -3.25 -4.74
C THR A 33 27.57 -3.16 -6.25
N LYS A 34 28.37 -4.05 -6.81
CA LYS A 34 28.50 -4.21 -8.26
C LYS A 34 27.10 -4.46 -8.85
N PRO A 35 26.76 -3.90 -10.03
CA PRO A 35 25.43 -4.06 -10.64
C PRO A 35 24.94 -5.51 -10.77
N SER A 36 25.85 -6.48 -10.95
CA SER A 36 25.53 -7.91 -11.01
C SER A 36 25.02 -8.46 -9.68
N SER A 37 25.56 -8.00 -8.54
CA SER A 37 25.10 -8.39 -7.20
C SER A 37 23.68 -7.89 -6.96
N PHE A 38 23.40 -6.64 -7.33
CA PHE A 38 22.07 -6.05 -7.16
C PHE A 38 20.99 -6.81 -7.95
N SER A 39 21.28 -7.19 -9.20
CA SER A 39 20.33 -7.94 -10.02
C SER A 39 20.06 -9.34 -9.45
N ASN A 40 21.10 -10.02 -8.95
CA ASN A 40 20.95 -11.33 -8.31
C ASN A 40 20.09 -11.22 -7.05
N ASP A 41 20.31 -10.20 -6.23
CA ASP A 41 19.55 -10.01 -5.00
C ASP A 41 18.10 -9.64 -5.28
N CYS A 42 17.83 -8.84 -6.32
CA CYS A 42 16.47 -8.64 -6.80
C CYS A 42 15.80 -9.95 -7.21
N GLN A 43 16.52 -10.88 -7.83
CA GLN A 43 15.97 -12.19 -8.19
C GLN A 43 15.69 -13.05 -6.95
N VAL A 44 16.58 -13.05 -5.96
CA VAL A 44 16.39 -13.77 -4.68
C VAL A 44 15.20 -13.22 -3.91
N VAL A 45 15.09 -11.89 -3.76
CA VAL A 45 13.96 -11.23 -3.11
C VAL A 45 12.66 -11.51 -3.86
N LYS A 46 12.67 -11.45 -5.20
CA LYS A 46 11.49 -11.78 -6.02
C LYS A 46 11.00 -13.20 -5.76
N GLU A 47 11.90 -14.17 -5.71
CA GLU A 47 11.56 -15.57 -5.51
C GLU A 47 11.05 -15.81 -4.08
N THR A 48 11.65 -15.16 -3.08
CA THR A 48 11.20 -15.20 -1.69
C THR A 48 9.78 -14.65 -1.54
N LEU A 49 9.53 -13.45 -2.09
CA LEU A 49 8.20 -12.83 -2.08
C LEU A 49 7.16 -13.68 -2.83
N LYS A 50 7.56 -14.30 -3.95
CA LYS A 50 6.70 -15.22 -4.70
C LYS A 50 6.27 -16.41 -3.84
N ILE A 51 7.20 -17.04 -3.12
CA ILE A 51 6.92 -18.19 -2.27
C ILE A 51 5.96 -17.78 -1.14
N ALA A 52 6.24 -16.66 -0.47
CA ALA A 52 5.38 -16.14 0.59
C ALA A 52 3.95 -15.85 0.10
N TYR A 53 3.82 -15.15 -1.03
CA TYR A 53 2.53 -14.87 -1.65
C TYR A 53 1.79 -16.14 -2.08
N ALA A 54 2.50 -17.11 -2.68
CA ALA A 54 1.89 -18.37 -3.10
C ALA A 54 1.32 -19.14 -1.91
N ALA A 55 2.05 -19.17 -0.79
CA ALA A 55 1.56 -19.79 0.45
C ALA A 55 0.33 -19.06 1.00
N GLU A 56 0.36 -17.73 1.10
CA GLU A 56 -0.77 -16.93 1.61
C GLU A 56 -2.03 -17.07 0.72
N ALA A 57 -1.84 -17.06 -0.60
CA ALA A 57 -2.91 -17.17 -1.58
C ALA A 57 -3.33 -18.62 -1.89
N ASN A 58 -2.77 -19.62 -1.19
CA ASN A 58 -2.99 -21.06 -1.43
C ASN A 58 -2.81 -21.47 -2.90
N LEU A 59 -1.76 -20.94 -3.54
CA LEU A 59 -1.38 -21.26 -4.91
C LEU A 59 -0.43 -22.47 -4.96
N PRO A 60 -0.41 -23.21 -6.08
CA PRO A 60 0.44 -24.39 -6.22
C PRO A 60 1.94 -24.02 -6.21
N ALA A 61 2.78 -24.98 -5.82
CA ALA A 61 4.22 -24.77 -5.66
C ALA A 61 4.95 -24.37 -6.97
N ASP A 62 4.41 -24.75 -8.13
CA ASP A 62 4.94 -24.41 -9.46
C ASP A 62 4.46 -23.03 -9.97
N PHE A 63 3.84 -22.24 -9.09
CA PHE A 63 3.37 -20.89 -9.41
C PHE A 63 4.48 -20.01 -9.99
N SER A 64 4.15 -19.34 -11.11
CA SER A 64 5.07 -18.47 -11.83
C SER A 64 4.56 -17.04 -11.89
N THR A 65 5.37 -16.09 -11.41
CA THR A 65 5.09 -14.65 -11.54
C THR A 65 4.95 -14.20 -13.01
N ALA A 66 5.57 -14.91 -13.95
CA ALA A 66 5.49 -14.61 -15.37
C ALA A 66 4.11 -14.98 -15.97
N LYS A 67 3.39 -15.93 -15.36
CA LYS A 67 2.08 -16.42 -15.81
C LYS A 67 0.91 -15.85 -15.01
N MET A 68 1.15 -14.83 -14.17
CA MET A 68 0.10 -14.19 -13.37
C MET A 68 -0.98 -13.56 -14.25
N SER A 69 -2.24 -13.77 -13.86
CA SER A 69 -3.35 -12.94 -14.35
C SER A 69 -3.22 -11.50 -13.84
N LYS A 70 -3.95 -10.56 -14.44
CA LYS A 70 -4.01 -9.17 -13.95
C LYS A 70 -4.43 -9.07 -12.48
N LEU A 71 -5.36 -9.92 -12.02
CA LEU A 71 -5.83 -9.93 -10.63
C LEU A 71 -4.74 -10.46 -9.69
N GLN A 72 -4.11 -11.58 -10.03
CA GLN A 72 -3.00 -12.12 -9.23
C GLN A 72 -1.83 -11.13 -9.14
N ALA A 73 -1.52 -10.41 -10.22
CA ALA A 73 -0.49 -9.39 -10.19
C ALA A 73 -0.86 -8.19 -9.31
N ARG A 74 -2.13 -7.77 -9.33
CA ARG A 74 -2.64 -6.71 -8.44
C ARG A 74 -2.53 -7.10 -6.96
N ASP A 75 -2.91 -8.33 -6.64
CA ASP A 75 -2.88 -8.85 -5.27
C ASP A 75 -1.43 -9.06 -4.80
N PHE A 76 -0.55 -9.56 -5.68
CA PHE A 76 0.88 -9.67 -5.39
C PHE A 76 1.56 -8.31 -5.20
N ILE A 77 1.22 -7.28 -5.99
CA ILE A 77 1.73 -5.92 -5.75
C ILE A 77 1.29 -5.42 -4.37
N SER A 78 0.04 -5.66 -3.99
CA SER A 78 -0.48 -5.27 -2.68
C SER A 78 0.25 -6.00 -1.54
N SER A 79 0.59 -7.28 -1.70
CA SER A 79 1.36 -8.03 -0.71
C SER A 79 2.81 -7.53 -0.58
N ILE A 80 3.45 -7.11 -1.69
CA ILE A 80 4.78 -6.49 -1.63
C ILE A 80 4.73 -5.13 -0.94
N ILE A 81 3.71 -4.29 -1.22
CA ILE A 81 3.52 -3.02 -0.50
C ILE A 81 3.32 -3.27 1.00
N GLU A 82 2.52 -4.26 1.35
CA GLU A 82 2.32 -4.67 2.75
C GLU A 82 3.63 -5.06 3.42
N PHE A 83 4.46 -5.86 2.75
CA PHE A 83 5.80 -6.21 3.22
C PHE A 83 6.63 -4.93 3.46
N CYS A 84 6.68 -4.02 2.49
CA CYS A 84 7.42 -2.77 2.66
C CYS A 84 6.93 -1.98 3.88
N PHE A 85 5.62 -1.89 4.08
CA PHE A 85 5.06 -1.16 5.22
C PHE A 85 5.35 -1.83 6.57
N GLN A 86 5.27 -3.17 6.62
CA GLN A 86 5.54 -3.97 7.82
C GLN A 86 6.99 -3.81 8.28
N PHE A 87 7.94 -3.74 7.35
CA PHE A 87 9.37 -3.62 7.63
C PHE A 87 9.90 -2.17 7.54
N ASP A 88 9.00 -1.18 7.49
CA ASP A 88 9.34 0.24 7.41
C ASP A 88 10.24 0.63 6.20
N ILE A 89 10.11 -0.11 5.10
CA ILE A 89 10.83 0.12 3.85
C ILE A 89 10.16 1.28 3.09
N PRO A 90 10.87 2.39 2.85
CA PRO A 90 10.32 3.51 2.10
C PRO A 90 10.13 3.15 0.63
N LEU A 91 9.00 3.54 0.05
CA LEU A 91 8.75 3.41 -1.38
C LEU A 91 9.42 4.57 -2.13
N SER A 92 10.14 4.28 -3.21
CA SER A 92 10.80 5.31 -4.03
C SER A 92 9.85 6.15 -4.88
N SER A 93 8.60 5.72 -5.00
CA SER A 93 7.53 6.45 -5.68
C SER A 93 6.29 6.54 -4.80
N PRO A 94 5.41 7.54 -5.03
CA PRO A 94 4.17 7.65 -4.27
C PRO A 94 3.35 6.35 -4.34
N GLY A 95 2.90 5.85 -3.20
CA GLY A 95 2.25 4.54 -3.13
C GLY A 95 0.97 4.41 -3.97
N LEU A 96 0.25 5.52 -4.18
CA LEU A 96 -0.90 5.58 -5.10
C LEU A 96 -0.53 5.28 -6.56
N GLN A 97 0.71 5.59 -6.96
CA GLN A 97 1.21 5.26 -8.30
C GLN A 97 1.72 3.83 -8.39
N MET A 98 1.93 3.17 -7.24
CA MET A 98 2.44 1.81 -7.12
C MET A 98 1.36 0.76 -6.86
N THR A 99 0.07 1.13 -6.96
CA THR A 99 -1.05 0.20 -6.79
C THR A 99 -2.02 0.22 -7.97
N ASP A 100 -2.68 -0.92 -8.20
CA ASP A 100 -3.91 -1.07 -9.00
C ASP A 100 -5.15 -1.31 -8.10
N ASP A 101 -4.95 -1.50 -6.78
CA ASP A 101 -6.00 -1.63 -5.77
C ASP A 101 -5.85 -0.49 -4.74
N ILE A 102 -6.48 0.65 -5.05
CA ILE A 102 -6.42 1.84 -4.21
C ILE A 102 -7.02 1.57 -2.83
N ASN A 103 -8.12 0.81 -2.75
CA ASN A 103 -8.77 0.52 -1.46
C ASN A 103 -7.87 -0.33 -0.56
N ARG A 104 -7.24 -1.36 -1.12
CA ARG A 104 -6.26 -2.18 -0.38
C ARG A 104 -5.06 -1.35 0.08
N TYR A 105 -4.57 -0.44 -0.76
CA TYR A 105 -3.49 0.50 -0.40
C TYR A 105 -3.91 1.43 0.75
N LEU A 106 -5.09 2.06 0.67
CA LEU A 106 -5.59 2.94 1.74
C LEU A 106 -5.79 2.17 3.05
N PHE A 107 -6.30 0.94 2.99
CA PHE A 107 -6.38 0.05 4.16
C PHE A 107 -4.99 -0.22 4.75
N LEU A 108 -3.98 -0.52 3.92
CA LEU A 108 -2.61 -0.72 4.37
C LEU A 108 -2.03 0.53 5.02
N CYS A 109 -2.27 1.71 4.45
CA CYS A 109 -1.89 2.99 5.03
C CYS A 109 -2.46 3.17 6.43
N ILE A 110 -3.72 2.81 6.64
CA ILE A 110 -4.36 2.84 7.97
C ILE A 110 -3.71 1.80 8.90
N LYS A 111 -3.62 0.54 8.47
CA LYS A 111 -3.09 -0.58 9.25
C LYS A 111 -1.69 -0.30 9.79
N TYR A 112 -0.80 0.23 8.93
CA TYR A 112 0.60 0.49 9.26
C TYR A 112 0.88 1.96 9.62
N ARG A 113 -0.16 2.79 9.78
CA ARG A 113 -0.06 4.23 10.09
C ARG A 113 0.89 4.97 9.14
N LYS A 114 0.79 4.68 7.85
CA LYS A 114 1.52 5.32 6.74
C LYS A 114 0.63 6.34 6.04
N CYS A 115 1.16 7.52 5.76
CA CYS A 115 0.45 8.56 5.04
C CYS A 115 0.18 8.09 3.62
N ALA A 116 -1.07 8.11 3.19
CA ALA A 116 -1.47 7.70 1.85
C ALA A 116 -0.82 8.57 0.74
N VAL A 117 -0.47 9.82 1.07
CA VAL A 117 0.15 10.78 0.15
C VAL A 117 1.68 10.70 0.18
N THR A 118 2.29 10.72 1.37
CA THR A 118 3.74 10.90 1.51
C THR A 118 4.50 9.64 1.92
N GLY A 119 3.81 8.55 2.30
CA GLY A 119 4.43 7.33 2.82
C GLY A 119 5.03 7.46 4.23
N ARG A 120 5.15 8.68 4.79
CA ARG A 120 5.66 8.91 6.15
C ARG A 120 4.66 8.46 7.22
N ARG A 121 5.10 8.33 8.47
CA ARG A 121 4.20 8.05 9.60
C ARG A 121 3.05 9.07 9.67
N GLY A 122 1.85 8.61 10.00
CA GLY A 122 0.65 9.42 10.04
C GLY A 122 -0.38 9.05 11.10
N GLU A 123 -1.46 9.80 11.07
CA GLU A 123 -2.62 9.76 11.95
C GLU A 123 -3.88 9.49 11.13
N ILE A 124 -4.92 8.93 11.76
CA ILE A 124 -6.19 8.69 11.08
C ILE A 124 -6.96 10.01 10.99
N HIS A 125 -7.39 10.32 9.78
CA HIS A 125 -8.25 11.44 9.45
C HIS A 125 -9.63 10.91 9.07
N HIS A 126 -10.66 11.46 9.71
CA HIS A 126 -12.06 11.24 9.34
C HIS A 126 -12.41 12.20 8.21
N VAL A 127 -12.67 11.62 7.04
CA VAL A 127 -12.98 12.36 5.82
C VAL A 127 -14.34 13.05 5.91
N ASP A 128 -15.33 12.33 6.44
CA ASP A 128 -16.67 12.84 6.60
C ASP A 128 -16.72 13.69 7.87
N SER A 129 -17.01 14.99 7.71
CA SER A 129 -17.17 15.92 8.83
C SER A 129 -18.18 15.33 9.82
N VAL A 130 -17.74 15.07 11.05
CA VAL A 130 -18.66 14.84 12.16
C VAL A 130 -19.43 16.16 12.35
N GLY A 131 -20.65 16.24 11.81
CA GLY A 131 -21.50 17.42 11.91
C GLY A 131 -21.55 17.91 13.36
N ALA A 132 -21.47 19.23 13.54
CA ALA A 132 -21.57 19.89 14.84
C ALA A 132 -22.89 19.48 15.52
N GLY A 133 -22.81 18.55 16.49
CA GLY A 133 -23.99 18.01 17.18
C GLY A 133 -23.95 16.51 17.47
N ARG A 134 -23.02 15.74 16.89
CA ARG A 134 -22.82 14.34 17.30
C ARG A 134 -21.89 14.25 18.49
N ASP A 135 -22.36 13.57 19.53
CA ASP A 135 -21.60 13.29 20.74
C ASP A 135 -20.35 12.46 20.38
N ARG A 136 -19.17 13.08 20.51
CA ARG A 136 -17.89 12.50 20.08
C ARG A 136 -17.48 11.28 20.92
N ARG A 137 -18.16 11.03 22.04
CA ARG A 137 -17.86 9.93 22.95
C ARG A 137 -18.31 8.56 22.43
N ASN A 138 -19.26 8.51 21.49
CA ASN A 138 -19.84 7.26 20.95
C ASN A 138 -19.91 7.28 19.41
N TYR A 139 -18.83 7.67 18.75
CA TYR A 139 -18.81 7.76 17.29
C TYR A 139 -18.46 6.40 16.65
N ASP A 140 -19.37 5.88 15.83
CA ASP A 140 -19.16 4.64 15.08
C ASP A 140 -18.25 4.88 13.87
N HIS A 141 -16.95 4.62 14.04
CA HIS A 141 -15.92 4.80 13.01
C HIS A 141 -16.15 3.94 11.76
N SER A 142 -16.91 2.84 11.85
CA SER A 142 -17.22 2.00 10.69
C SER A 142 -18.12 2.69 9.66
N LYS A 143 -18.81 3.77 10.06
CA LYS A 143 -19.71 4.56 9.22
C LYS A 143 -19.04 5.76 8.57
N SER A 144 -17.72 5.88 8.66
CA SER A 144 -16.96 7.00 8.08
C SER A 144 -15.90 6.51 7.15
N ARG A 145 -15.62 7.32 6.12
CA ARG A 145 -14.40 7.15 5.34
C ARG A 145 -13.21 7.59 6.18
N LEU A 146 -12.20 6.72 6.21
CA LEU A 146 -10.96 6.92 6.93
C LEU A 146 -9.79 6.98 5.95
N ILE A 147 -8.80 7.79 6.27
CA ILE A 147 -7.51 7.84 5.57
C ILE A 147 -6.42 8.08 6.59
N CYS A 148 -5.23 7.53 6.38
CA CYS A 148 -4.06 7.86 7.18
C CYS A 148 -3.25 8.97 6.52
N LEU A 149 -2.99 10.06 7.24
CA LEU A 149 -2.25 11.23 6.76
C LEU A 149 -1.13 11.61 7.72
N SER A 150 0.04 11.99 7.20
CA SER A 150 1.09 12.60 8.01
C SER A 150 0.57 13.89 8.64
N ARG A 151 1.13 14.30 9.79
CA ARG A 151 0.69 15.50 10.52
C ARG A 151 0.54 16.73 9.63
N GLU A 152 1.49 16.93 8.71
CA GLU A 152 1.50 18.00 7.72
C GLU A 152 0.30 17.90 6.77
N MET A 153 0.10 16.74 6.14
CA MET A 153 -1.01 16.51 5.21
C MET A 153 -2.37 16.55 5.91
N HIS A 154 -2.45 16.05 7.14
CA HIS A 154 -3.64 16.10 7.98
C HIS A 154 -4.04 17.55 8.27
N THR A 155 -3.08 18.37 8.68
CA THR A 155 -3.29 19.81 8.91
C THR A 155 -3.71 20.51 7.62
N LYS A 156 -3.06 20.20 6.49
CA LYS A 156 -3.40 20.77 5.18
C LYS A 156 -4.82 20.40 4.75
N ALA A 157 -5.26 19.16 4.95
CA ALA A 157 -6.62 18.71 4.66
C ALA A 157 -7.67 19.53 5.43
N HIS A 158 -7.42 19.83 6.71
CA HIS A 158 -8.28 20.73 7.48
C HIS A 158 -8.26 22.18 6.99
N GLN A 159 -7.10 22.69 6.57
CA GLN A 159 -6.96 24.08 6.11
C GLN A 159 -7.67 24.35 4.77
N ILE A 160 -7.51 23.47 3.79
CA ILE A 160 -8.03 23.68 2.42
C ILE A 160 -9.39 23.03 2.17
N GLY A 161 -9.88 22.25 3.15
CA GLY A 161 -11.08 21.42 3.05
C GLY A 161 -10.85 20.12 2.27
N TRP A 162 -11.57 19.07 2.67
CA TRP A 162 -11.40 17.72 2.13
C TRP A 162 -11.57 17.66 0.61
N GLU A 163 -12.61 18.29 0.05
CA GLU A 163 -12.90 18.26 -1.39
C GLU A 163 -11.77 18.83 -2.24
N THR A 164 -11.12 19.91 -1.77
CA THR A 164 -9.93 20.47 -2.42
C THR A 164 -8.74 19.53 -2.28
N PHE A 165 -8.53 19.01 -1.07
CA PHE A 165 -7.42 18.11 -0.75
C PHE A 165 -7.46 16.82 -1.59
N LYS A 166 -8.61 16.15 -1.69
CA LYS A 166 -8.75 14.91 -2.49
C LYS A 166 -8.46 15.12 -3.96
N ARG A 167 -8.86 16.27 -4.53
CA ARG A 167 -8.59 16.60 -5.94
C ARG A 167 -7.12 16.91 -6.17
N GLN A 168 -6.50 17.66 -5.26
CA GLN A 168 -5.09 18.06 -5.37
C GLN A 168 -4.14 16.86 -5.26
N TYR A 169 -4.44 15.91 -4.37
CA TYR A 169 -3.56 14.78 -4.08
C TYR A 169 -4.02 13.45 -4.68
N HIS A 170 -5.14 13.45 -5.40
CA HIS A 170 -5.74 12.26 -6.02
C HIS A 170 -5.92 11.09 -5.03
N VAL A 171 -6.40 11.41 -3.82
CA VAL A 171 -6.69 10.45 -2.72
C VAL A 171 -8.14 10.51 -2.30
N ASP A 172 -8.67 9.42 -1.76
CA ASP A 172 -9.94 9.43 -1.02
C ASP A 172 -9.79 8.65 0.30
N GLY A 173 -10.84 8.56 1.10
CA GLY A 173 -10.90 7.65 2.25
C GLY A 173 -11.57 6.32 1.90
N VAL A 174 -11.36 5.34 2.76
CA VAL A 174 -11.92 3.99 2.66
C VAL A 174 -12.79 3.67 3.86
N TYR A 175 -13.87 2.91 3.67
CA TYR A 175 -14.66 2.37 4.77
C TYR A 175 -13.98 1.11 5.31
N LEU A 176 -13.99 0.96 6.64
CA LEU A 176 -13.52 -0.25 7.30
C LEU A 176 -14.70 -1.02 7.86
N SER A 177 -14.62 -2.35 7.82
CA SER A 177 -15.59 -3.18 8.51
C SER A 177 -15.50 -2.95 10.02
N PRO A 178 -16.59 -3.17 10.79
CA PRO A 178 -16.55 -3.05 12.26
C PRO A 178 -15.46 -3.92 12.89
N LYS A 179 -15.20 -5.10 12.31
CA LYS A 179 -14.10 -5.99 12.70
C LYS A 179 -12.74 -5.30 12.52
N ALA A 180 -12.48 -4.72 11.35
CA ALA A 180 -11.22 -4.04 11.08
C ALA A 180 -11.01 -2.79 11.95
N VAL A 181 -12.07 -2.00 12.20
CA VAL A 181 -12.02 -0.86 13.13
C VAL A 181 -11.55 -1.32 14.52
N LYS A 182 -12.15 -2.40 15.02
CA LYS A 182 -11.80 -2.98 16.33
C LYS A 182 -10.37 -3.53 16.36
N GLU A 183 -9.97 -4.31 15.35
CA GLU A 183 -8.64 -4.93 15.29
C GLU A 183 -7.51 -3.89 15.18
N LEU A 184 -7.77 -2.78 14.50
CA LEU A 184 -6.79 -1.71 14.29
C LEU A 184 -6.78 -0.63 15.39
N ASN A 185 -7.60 -0.82 16.43
CA ASN A 185 -7.80 0.14 17.52
C ASN A 185 -8.04 1.56 16.99
N ILE A 186 -9.07 1.70 16.16
CA ILE A 186 -9.52 2.99 15.60
C ILE A 186 -10.75 3.47 16.33
#